data_AF-A0A7S2N2E7-F1
#
_entry.id   AF-A0A7S2N2E7-F1
#
_cell.length_a   1.000
_cell.length_b   1.000
_cell.length_c   1.000
_cell.angle_alpha   90.00
_cell.angle_beta   90.00
_cell.angle_gamma   90.00
#
_symmetry.space_group_name_H-M   'P 1'
#
loop_
_entity.id
_entity.type
_entity.pdbx_description
1 polymer ?
#
loop_
_entity_poly.entity_id
_entity_poly.type
_entity_poly.pdbx_seq_one_letter_code
_entity_poly.pdbx_strand_id
1 'polypeptide(L)'
;QSAIDSAQYDQDVEAQAALVNKNLYVQRLANIFKDIDIDQSGSVTIDEFKDHLDDEAVRAYLESLGLEASDVWTLFKLLDADGGNLIELDEFISGCLRIKGTARGLDLAKLSYEFKWTTKRLNSFMNRTERALKSIA
;
A
#
# COMPACT_ATOMS: atom_id res chain seq x y z
N GLN A 1 22.34 -33.51 -20.03
CA GLN A 1 22.25 -32.65 -18.83
C GLN A 1 22.08 -31.24 -19.33
N SER A 2 20.85 -30.76 -19.26
CA SER A 2 20.18 -30.03 -20.35
C SER A 2 19.92 -28.58 -19.98
N ALA A 3 19.64 -27.74 -20.98
CA ALA A 3 19.20 -26.34 -20.83
C ALA A 3 18.07 -26.10 -19.81
N ILE A 4 17.28 -27.15 -19.48
CA ILE A 4 16.27 -27.14 -18.41
C ILE A 4 16.91 -26.89 -17.03
N ASP A 5 18.03 -27.55 -16.72
CA ASP A 5 18.72 -27.39 -15.43
C ASP A 5 19.32 -25.98 -15.30
N SER A 6 19.77 -25.39 -16.41
CA SER A 6 20.27 -24.01 -16.46
C SER A 6 19.17 -22.99 -16.26
N ALA A 7 18.03 -23.13 -16.95
CA ALA A 7 16.91 -22.19 -16.84
C ALA A 7 16.28 -22.22 -15.44
N GLN A 8 16.21 -23.39 -14.82
CA GLN A 8 15.69 -23.56 -13.47
C GLN A 8 16.63 -22.93 -12.43
N TYR A 9 17.94 -23.11 -12.60
CA TYR A 9 18.95 -22.44 -11.79
C TYR A 9 18.88 -20.91 -11.90
N ASP A 10 18.74 -20.37 -13.12
CA ASP A 10 18.63 -18.92 -13.33
C ASP A 10 17.38 -18.35 -12.65
N GLN A 11 16.24 -19.06 -12.72
CA GLN A 11 15.00 -18.68 -12.00
C GLN A 11 15.18 -18.67 -10.49
N ASP A 12 15.87 -19.67 -9.92
CA ASP A 12 16.13 -19.73 -8.49
C ASP A 12 17.07 -18.59 -8.05
N VAL A 13 18.10 -18.27 -8.84
CA VAL A 13 19.01 -17.15 -8.60
C VAL A 13 18.28 -15.82 -8.63
N GLU A 14 17.41 -15.59 -9.63
CA GLU A 14 16.58 -14.39 -9.72
C GLU A 14 15.62 -14.25 -8.54
N ALA A 15 14.92 -15.33 -8.17
CA ALA A 15 14.02 -15.35 -7.03
C ALA A 15 14.76 -15.04 -5.71
N GLN A 16 15.96 -15.60 -5.54
CA GLN A 16 16.78 -15.35 -4.37
C GLN A 16 17.30 -13.91 -4.32
N ALA A 17 17.72 -13.35 -5.46
CA ALA A 17 18.09 -11.93 -5.56
C ALA A 17 16.91 -11.01 -5.21
N ALA A 18 15.70 -11.33 -5.68
CA ALA A 18 14.49 -10.60 -5.34
C ALA A 18 14.16 -10.65 -3.84
N LEU A 19 14.31 -11.81 -3.20
CA LEU A 19 14.13 -11.98 -1.75
C LEU A 19 15.15 -11.18 -0.94
N VAL A 20 16.43 -11.20 -1.34
CA VAL A 20 17.48 -10.40 -0.69
C VAL A 20 17.18 -8.91 -0.81
N ASN A 21 16.81 -8.43 -2.00
CA ASN A 21 16.43 -7.04 -2.21
C ASN A 21 15.20 -6.65 -1.37
N LYS A 22 14.20 -7.53 -1.26
CA LYS A 22 13.04 -7.32 -0.38
C LYS A 22 13.44 -7.22 1.09
N ASN A 23 14.34 -8.08 1.57
CA ASN A 23 14.80 -8.04 2.96
C ASN A 23 15.59 -6.78 3.28
N LEU A 24 16.51 -6.37 2.41
CA LEU A 24 17.24 -5.11 2.55
C LEU A 24 16.28 -3.92 2.57
N TYR A 25 15.22 -3.98 1.76
CA TYR A 25 14.20 -2.95 1.72
C TYR A 25 13.40 -2.88 3.03
N VAL A 26 12.95 -4.01 3.56
CA VAL A 26 12.25 -4.09 4.85
C VAL A 26 13.13 -3.57 5.99
N GLN A 27 14.43 -3.91 6.00
CA GLN A 27 15.37 -3.42 7.00
C GLN A 27 15.50 -1.89 6.97
N ARG A 28 15.57 -1.28 5.77
CA ARG A 28 15.62 0.18 5.65
C ARG A 28 14.35 0.85 6.17
N LEU A 29 13.17 0.29 5.85
CA LEU A 29 11.91 0.79 6.38
C LEU A 29 11.85 0.69 7.92
N ALA A 30 12.32 -0.41 8.49
CA ALA A 30 12.36 -0.58 9.93
C ALA A 30 13.30 0.42 10.62
N ASN A 31 14.41 0.80 9.98
CA ASN A 31 15.29 1.84 10.52
C ASN A 31 14.61 3.21 10.51
N ILE A 32 13.93 3.55 9.42
CA ILE A 32 13.20 4.83 9.32
C ILE A 32 12.06 4.89 10.33
N PHE A 33 11.34 3.79 10.52
CA PHE A 33 10.32 3.74 11.56
C PHE A 33 10.89 4.10 12.93
N LYS A 34 12.07 3.58 13.27
CA LYS A 34 12.76 3.92 14.53
C LYS A 34 13.23 5.37 14.59
N ASP A 35 13.58 5.96 13.46
CA ASP A 35 13.95 7.37 13.40
C ASP A 35 12.71 8.25 13.66
N ILE A 36 11.54 7.85 13.14
CA ILE A 36 10.27 8.58 13.32
C ILE A 36 9.65 8.36 14.72
N ASP A 37 9.74 7.15 15.27
CA ASP A 37 9.24 6.78 16.62
C ASP A 37 10.14 7.38 17.71
N ILE A 38 9.97 8.69 17.95
CA ILE A 38 10.81 9.49 18.85
C ILE A 38 10.73 8.97 20.28
N ASP A 39 9.52 8.63 20.73
CA ASP A 39 9.28 8.17 22.10
C ASP A 39 9.55 6.68 22.31
N GLN A 40 9.88 5.95 21.23
CA GLN A 40 10.12 4.50 21.22
C GLN A 40 8.92 3.70 21.76
N SER A 41 7.70 4.20 21.53
CA SER A 41 6.47 3.52 21.93
C SER A 41 6.22 2.25 21.11
N GLY A 42 6.89 2.10 19.97
CA GLY A 42 6.63 1.03 19.00
C GLY A 42 5.50 1.37 18.02
N SER A 43 5.01 2.61 18.08
CA SER A 43 3.94 3.14 17.23
C SER A 43 4.25 4.58 16.86
N VAL A 44 3.87 5.00 15.65
CA VAL A 44 4.08 6.37 15.19
C VAL A 44 2.77 7.14 15.22
N THR A 45 2.75 8.26 15.94
CA THR A 45 1.65 9.21 15.95
C THR A 45 1.67 10.13 14.73
N ILE A 46 0.55 10.79 14.44
CA ILE A 46 0.48 11.78 13.35
C ILE A 46 1.45 12.96 13.57
N ASP A 47 1.71 13.33 14.82
CA ASP A 47 2.57 14.46 15.15
C ASP A 47 4.04 14.07 14.94
N GLU A 48 4.48 12.90 15.41
CA GLU A 48 5.82 12.36 15.12
C GLU A 48 6.06 12.17 13.62
N PHE A 49 5.03 11.69 12.91
CA PHE A 49 5.08 11.52 11.47
C PHE A 49 5.23 12.86 10.73
N LYS A 50 4.52 13.90 11.16
CA LYS A 50 4.64 15.25 10.59
C LYS A 50 6.00 15.88 10.88
N ASP A 51 6.45 15.81 12.13
CA ASP A 51 7.72 16.40 12.56
C ASP A 51 8.90 15.80 11.77
N HIS A 52 8.86 14.51 11.46
CA HIS A 52 9.87 13.85 10.63
C HIS A 52 9.68 14.05 9.13
N LEU A 53 8.46 14.33 8.65
CA LEU A 53 8.21 14.61 7.24
C LEU A 53 8.68 16.00 6.78
N ASP A 54 8.85 16.91 7.73
CA ASP A 54 9.52 18.20 7.51
C ASP A 54 11.05 18.04 7.38
N ASP A 55 11.62 16.88 7.72
CA ASP A 55 13.01 16.55 7.43
C ASP A 55 13.19 16.21 5.94
N GLU A 56 14.03 16.99 5.26
CA GLU A 56 14.34 16.84 3.85
C GLU A 56 14.90 15.45 3.51
N ALA A 57 15.61 14.79 4.44
CA ALA A 57 16.13 13.44 4.26
C ALA A 57 15.02 12.38 4.24
N VAL A 58 14.04 12.48 5.15
CA VAL A 58 12.90 11.57 5.23
C VAL A 58 11.99 11.77 4.03
N ARG A 59 11.73 13.03 3.64
CA ARG A 59 10.92 13.37 2.48
C ARG A 59 11.55 12.86 1.18
N ALA A 60 12.84 13.12 0.95
CA ALA A 60 13.56 12.62 -0.22
C ALA A 60 13.56 11.09 -0.28
N TYR A 61 13.62 10.43 0.88
CA TYR A 61 13.53 8.98 0.95
C TYR A 61 12.14 8.48 0.59
N LEU A 62 11.07 9.03 1.16
CA LEU A 62 9.68 8.66 0.82
C LEU A 62 9.39 8.91 -0.67
N GLU A 63 9.86 10.01 -1.23
CA GLU A 63 9.81 10.27 -2.68
C GLU A 63 10.56 9.19 -3.48
N SER A 64 11.73 8.75 -3.00
CA SER A 64 12.46 7.62 -3.60
C SER A 64 11.69 6.29 -3.53
N LEU A 65 10.71 6.19 -2.62
CA LEU A 65 9.79 5.05 -2.52
C LEU A 65 8.56 5.19 -3.44
N GLY A 66 8.44 6.31 -4.16
CA GLY A 66 7.27 6.65 -4.97
C GLY A 66 6.09 7.15 -4.12
N LEU A 67 6.36 7.55 -2.88
CA LEU A 67 5.41 8.16 -1.96
C LEU A 67 5.52 9.67 -2.09
N GLU A 68 4.60 10.29 -2.83
CA GLU A 68 4.49 11.74 -2.88
C GLU A 68 3.90 12.21 -1.54
N ALA A 69 4.73 12.83 -0.70
CA ALA A 69 4.35 13.37 0.60
C ALA A 69 3.53 14.68 0.48
N SER A 70 2.88 14.94 -0.65
CA SER A 70 2.11 16.17 -0.90
C SER A 70 0.93 16.32 0.05
N ASP A 71 0.48 15.23 0.67
CA ASP A 71 -0.47 15.23 1.77
C ASP A 71 -0.09 14.19 2.83
N VAL A 72 0.64 14.66 3.83
CA VAL A 72 1.06 13.88 5.01
C VAL A 72 -0.10 13.17 5.69
N TRP A 73 -1.27 13.82 5.76
CA TRP A 73 -2.46 13.24 6.37
C TRP A 73 -3.00 12.06 5.57
N THR A 74 -3.04 12.21 4.24
CA THR A 74 -3.45 11.12 3.36
C THR A 74 -2.47 9.94 3.42
N LEU A 75 -1.15 10.20 3.44
CA LEU A 75 -0.16 9.14 3.58
C LEU A 75 -0.30 8.40 4.92
N PHE A 76 -0.44 9.14 6.01
CA PHE A 76 -0.65 8.57 7.34
C PHE A 76 -1.89 7.66 7.34
N LYS A 77 -3.01 8.13 6.79
CA LYS A 77 -4.27 7.36 6.69
C LYS A 77 -4.18 6.16 5.76
N LEU A 78 -3.28 6.16 4.80
CA LEU A 78 -3.02 4.99 3.96
C LEU A 78 -2.18 3.95 4.71
N LEU A 79 -1.34 4.35 5.65
CA LEU A 79 -0.49 3.44 6.44
C LEU A 79 -1.25 2.86 7.64
N ASP A 80 -2.04 3.68 8.34
CA ASP A 80 -2.98 3.33 9.43
C ASP A 80 -4.09 2.41 8.90
N ALA A 81 -3.85 1.10 8.94
CA ALA A 81 -4.69 0.10 8.27
C ALA A 81 -5.90 -0.30 9.13
N ASP A 82 -5.74 -0.26 10.45
CA ASP A 82 -6.80 -0.55 11.43
C ASP A 82 -7.66 0.67 11.80
N GLY A 83 -7.20 1.89 11.47
CA GLY A 83 -7.89 3.14 11.76
C GLY A 83 -7.71 3.63 13.20
N GLY A 84 -6.72 3.10 13.93
CA GLY A 84 -6.36 3.44 15.30
C GLY A 84 -5.80 4.86 15.46
N ASN A 85 -5.44 5.53 14.35
CA ASN A 85 -4.69 6.80 14.33
C ASN A 85 -3.26 6.68 14.89
N LEU A 86 -2.73 5.47 14.92
CA LEU A 86 -1.35 5.14 15.23
C LEU A 86 -0.88 4.22 14.11
N ILE A 87 0.40 4.29 13.76
CA ILE A 87 0.98 3.37 12.78
C ILE A 87 1.93 2.44 13.50
N GLU A 88 1.60 1.16 13.58
CA GLU A 88 2.52 0.13 14.09
C GLU A 88 3.60 -0.20 13.05
N LEU A 89 4.73 -0.78 13.49
CA LEU A 89 5.86 -1.10 12.61
C LEU A 89 5.45 -2.01 11.43
N ASP A 90 4.60 -3.00 11.67
CA ASP A 90 4.12 -3.92 10.64
C ASP A 90 3.17 -3.23 9.66
N GLU A 91 2.33 -2.32 10.13
CA GLU A 91 1.48 -1.46 9.29
C GLU A 91 2.33 -0.54 8.42
N PHE A 92 3.36 0.09 8.99
CA PHE A 92 4.28 0.94 8.26
C PHE A 92 4.99 0.18 7.14
N ILE A 93 5.57 -0.99 7.45
CA ILE A 93 6.29 -1.82 6.49
C ILE A 93 5.33 -2.34 5.41
N SER A 94 4.17 -2.88 5.82
CA SER A 94 3.19 -3.47 4.91
C SER A 94 2.56 -2.39 4.01
N GLY A 95 2.25 -1.22 4.57
CA GLY A 95 1.76 -0.06 3.85
C GLY A 95 2.77 0.44 2.82
N CYS A 96 4.03 0.64 3.21
CA CYS A 96 5.10 1.04 2.28
C CYS A 96 5.36 0.00 1.19
N LEU A 97 5.32 -1.30 1.51
CA LEU A 97 5.43 -2.39 0.52
C LEU A 97 4.24 -2.41 -0.43
N ARG A 98 3.02 -2.16 0.07
CA ARG A 98 1.79 -2.10 -0.73
C ARG A 98 1.83 -0.94 -1.71
N ILE A 99 2.30 0.23 -1.26
CA ILE A 99 2.35 1.42 -2.10
C ILE A 99 3.49 1.34 -3.13
N LYS A 100 4.66 0.80 -2.76
CA LYS A 100 5.79 0.57 -3.68
C LYS A 100 5.53 -0.58 -4.66
N GLY A 101 4.80 -1.60 -4.21
CA GLY A 101 4.50 -2.79 -5.00
C GLY A 101 3.74 -2.43 -6.27
N THR A 102 4.19 -2.98 -7.40
CA THR A 102 3.57 -2.99 -8.74
C THR A 102 2.18 -3.65 -8.79
N ALA A 103 1.42 -3.61 -7.71
CA ALA A 103 0.08 -4.16 -7.61
C ALA A 103 -0.95 -3.36 -8.43
N ARG A 104 -0.57 -2.20 -9.00
CA ARG A 104 -1.42 -1.39 -9.88
C ARG A 104 -2.10 -2.21 -10.98
N GLY A 105 -1.48 -3.23 -11.56
CA GLY A 105 -2.11 -4.01 -12.64
C GLY A 105 -3.30 -4.86 -12.16
N LEU A 106 -3.04 -5.77 -11.22
CA LEU A 106 -4.05 -6.70 -10.72
C LEU A 106 -5.07 -6.02 -9.82
N ASP A 107 -4.65 -5.09 -8.96
CA ASP A 107 -5.55 -4.36 -8.07
C ASP A 107 -6.44 -3.40 -8.85
N LEU A 108 -5.94 -2.73 -9.90
CA LEU A 108 -6.78 -1.92 -10.78
C LEU A 108 -7.73 -2.79 -11.62
N ALA A 109 -7.30 -3.98 -12.05
CA ALA A 109 -8.19 -4.93 -12.70
C ALA A 109 -9.29 -5.43 -11.76
N LYS A 110 -8.96 -5.72 -10.50
CA LYS A 110 -9.91 -6.10 -9.45
C LYS A 110 -10.87 -4.94 -9.14
N LEU A 111 -10.37 -3.73 -8.95
CA LEU A 111 -11.18 -2.53 -8.74
C LEU A 111 -12.12 -2.27 -9.93
N SER A 112 -11.62 -2.39 -11.16
CA SER A 112 -12.44 -2.25 -12.38
C SER A 112 -13.53 -3.32 -12.46
N TYR A 113 -13.22 -4.55 -12.05
CA TYR A 113 -14.18 -5.64 -11.98
C TYR A 113 -15.25 -5.38 -10.92
N GLU A 114 -14.85 -5.03 -9.69
CA GLU A 114 -15.77 -4.69 -8.59
C GLU A 114 -16.66 -3.49 -8.95
N PHE A 115 -16.08 -2.45 -9.55
CA PHE A 115 -16.83 -1.29 -10.03
C PHE A 115 -17.87 -1.65 -11.09
N LYS A 116 -17.52 -2.52 -12.05
CA LYS A 116 -18.46 -3.03 -13.06
C LYS A 116 -19.63 -3.80 -12.43
N TRP A 117 -19.37 -4.62 -11.41
CA TRP A 117 -20.42 -5.35 -10.70
C TRP A 117 -21.31 -4.43 -9.87
N THR A 118 -20.71 -3.50 -9.14
CA THR A 118 -21.42 -2.49 -8.35
C THR A 118 -22.33 -1.65 -9.25
N THR A 119 -21.85 -1.21 -10.40
CA THR A 119 -22.65 -0.45 -11.39
C THR A 119 -23.82 -1.28 -11.91
N LYS A 120 -23.63 -2.56 -12.25
CA LYS A 120 -24.73 -3.44 -12.67
C LYS A 120 -25.78 -3.62 -11.57
N ARG A 121 -25.34 -3.80 -10.33
CA ARG A 121 -26.23 -3.97 -9.18
C ARG A 121 -27.02 -2.70 -8.90
N LEU A 122 -26.37 -1.53 -9.01
CA LEU A 122 -27.00 -0.22 -8.87
C LEU A 122 -28.05 0.01 -9.96
N ASN A 123 -27.74 -0.26 -11.23
CA ASN A 123 -28.70 -0.15 -12.33
C ASN A 123 -29.91 -1.08 -12.15
N SER A 124 -29.67 -2.30 -11.68
CA SER A 124 -30.75 -3.26 -11.40
C SER A 124 -31.65 -2.78 -10.26
N PHE A 125 -31.06 -2.18 -9.23
CA PHE A 125 -31.80 -1.55 -8.14
C PHE A 125 -32.62 -0.35 -8.64
N MET A 126 -32.00 0.59 -9.37
CA MET A 126 -32.65 1.78 -9.92
C MET A 126 -33.85 1.42 -10.80
N ASN A 127 -33.71 0.42 -11.69
CA ASN A 127 -34.82 -0.06 -12.52
C ASN A 127 -35.95 -0.72 -11.72
N ARG A 128 -35.65 -1.33 -10.57
CA ARG A 128 -36.69 -1.88 -9.67
C ARG A 128 -37.42 -0.76 -8.93
N THR A 129 -36.68 0.22 -8.41
CA THR A 129 -37.25 1.37 -7.69
C THR A 129 -38.09 2.25 -8.62
N GLU A 130 -37.66 2.49 -9.86
CA GLU A 130 -38.42 3.29 -10.82
C GLU A 130 -39.75 2.61 -11.18
N ARG A 131 -39.73 1.28 -11.39
CA ARG A 131 -40.96 0.51 -11.64
C ARG A 131 -41.91 0.52 -10.44
N ALA A 132 -41.38 0.37 -9.23
CA ALA A 132 -42.18 0.42 -8.01
C ALA A 132 -42.83 1.80 -7.82
N LEU A 133 -42.08 2.89 -8.03
CA LEU A 133 -42.61 4.25 -7.96
C LEU A 133 -43.71 4.49 -9.00
N LYS A 134 -43.51 4.06 -10.24
CA LYS A 134 -44.54 4.15 -11.31
C LYS A 134 -45.79 3.32 -11.03
N SER A 135 -45.72 2.29 -10.20
CA SER A 135 -46.89 1.47 -9.84
C SER A 135 -47.77 2.06 -8.73
N ILE A 136 -47.29 3.11 -8.05
CA ILE A 136 -47.97 3.76 -6.93
C ILE A 136 -48.47 5.17 -7.33
N ALA A 137 -48.03 5.68 -8.49
CA ALA A 137 -48.53 6.90 -9.12
C ALA A 137 -49.65 6.57 -10.13
#